data_AF-A0AAN0ND53-F1
#
_entry.id   AF-A0AAN0ND53-F1
#
_cell.length_a   1.000
_cell.length_b   1.000
_cell.length_c   1.000
_cell.angle_alpha   90.00
_cell.angle_beta   90.00
_cell.angle_gamma   90.00
#
_symmetry.space_group_name_H-M   'P 1'
#
loop_
_entity.id
_entity.type
_entity.pdbx_description
1 polymer ?
#
loop_
_entity_poly.entity_id
_entity_poly.type
_entity_poly.pdbx_seq_one_letter_code
_entity_poly.pdbx_strand_id
1 'polypeptide(L)'
;MDSYFSEGITIDCEEVWEKESDRFTIGDFKASMPTYTLDPSKTYKKLPFNEIVGEFLEIIHQISPISVDDSAILYHNGVHLCIDNSQNNKINENNEYFRLIYPDNKTLDTLEKAPIFLIVGGSTMSRGLTIEGLITTYFSRNTGVADTLMQMGRWFGYRPRIELFPRIWLTSKGIRQFQFLATLDMDLRNELIEMAKQDIDYSKVGPKLLATPKYTYLTLTLETK
;
A
#
# COMPACT_ATOMS: atom_id res chain seq x y z
N MET A 1 -31.27 -4.43 7.09
CA MET A 1 -30.11 -3.54 7.31
C MET A 1 -30.56 -2.18 6.84
N ASP A 2 -30.62 -1.24 7.77
CA ASP A 2 -31.59 -0.13 7.75
C ASP A 2 -31.23 0.96 6.75
N SER A 3 -32.23 1.55 6.09
CA SER A 3 -32.07 2.65 5.12
C SER A 3 -31.28 3.84 5.69
N TYR A 4 -31.36 4.04 7.00
CA TYR A 4 -30.59 5.06 7.73
C TYR A 4 -29.09 4.76 7.80
N PHE A 5 -28.69 3.48 7.82
CA PHE A 5 -27.28 3.10 7.79
C PHE A 5 -26.66 3.38 6.41
N SER A 6 -27.41 3.11 5.33
CA SER A 6 -26.97 3.42 3.96
C SER A 6 -26.92 4.93 3.71
N GLU A 7 -27.85 5.71 4.25
CA GLU A 7 -27.87 7.16 4.01
C GLU A 7 -26.71 7.88 4.72
N GLY A 8 -26.42 7.51 5.97
CA GLY A 8 -25.29 8.08 6.72
C GLY A 8 -23.93 7.77 6.09
N ILE A 9 -23.69 6.49 5.72
CA ILE A 9 -22.41 6.10 5.11
C ILE A 9 -22.20 6.75 3.74
N THR A 10 -23.28 6.97 2.97
CA THR A 10 -23.19 7.64 1.67
C THR A 10 -22.75 9.10 1.81
N ILE A 11 -23.26 9.83 2.81
CA ILE A 11 -22.86 11.22 3.09
C ILE A 11 -21.37 11.27 3.47
N ASP A 12 -20.94 10.42 4.40
CA ASP A 12 -19.53 10.36 4.82
C ASP A 12 -18.61 10.00 3.64
N CYS A 13 -19.04 9.08 2.77
CA CYS A 13 -18.29 8.69 1.59
C CYS A 13 -18.21 9.81 0.54
N GLU A 14 -19.27 10.61 0.36
CA GLU A 14 -19.26 11.76 -0.54
C GLU A 14 -18.24 12.80 -0.09
N GLU A 15 -18.25 13.14 1.21
CA GLU A 15 -17.29 14.09 1.78
C GLU A 15 -15.85 13.62 1.59
N VAL A 16 -15.58 12.33 1.88
CA VAL A 16 -14.25 11.73 1.69
C VAL A 16 -13.85 11.71 0.21
N TRP A 17 -14.78 11.36 -0.69
CA TRP A 17 -14.52 11.31 -2.14
C TRP A 17 -14.11 12.67 -2.68
N GLU A 18 -14.87 13.72 -2.37
CA GLU A 18 -14.59 15.07 -2.83
C GLU A 18 -13.24 15.57 -2.29
N LYS A 19 -13.01 15.38 -0.99
CA LYS A 19 -11.77 15.80 -0.33
C LYS A 19 -10.54 15.07 -0.87
N GLU A 20 -10.56 13.75 -0.96
CA GLU A 20 -9.37 12.95 -1.30
C GLU A 20 -9.10 12.89 -2.81
N SER A 21 -10.11 13.16 -3.66
CA SER A 21 -9.93 13.28 -5.10
C SER A 21 -9.22 14.58 -5.49
N ASP A 22 -9.45 15.67 -4.75
CA ASP A 22 -8.88 16.98 -5.05
C ASP A 22 -7.54 17.21 -4.35
N ARG A 23 -7.24 16.43 -3.32
CA ARG A 23 -6.02 16.57 -2.50
C ARG A 23 -4.72 16.29 -3.24
N PHE A 24 -4.74 15.41 -4.24
CA PHE A 24 -3.55 15.05 -5.01
C PHE A 24 -3.93 14.76 -6.45
N THR A 25 -3.59 15.68 -7.34
CA THR A 25 -3.97 15.63 -8.75
C THR A 25 -2.87 15.03 -9.62
N ILE A 26 -3.21 14.72 -10.87
CA ILE A 26 -2.22 14.32 -11.87
C ILE A 26 -1.17 15.42 -12.13
N GLY A 27 -1.54 16.70 -11.94
CA GLY A 27 -0.61 17.82 -12.03
C GLY A 27 0.46 17.74 -10.95
N ASP A 28 0.05 17.48 -9.70
CA ASP A 28 0.95 17.30 -8.56
C ASP A 28 1.87 16.08 -8.75
N PHE A 29 1.32 14.98 -9.29
CA PHE A 29 2.12 13.80 -9.63
C PHE A 29 3.19 14.11 -10.69
N LYS A 30 2.83 14.78 -11.79
CA LYS A 30 3.80 15.15 -12.84
C LYS A 30 4.86 16.12 -12.35
N ALA A 31 4.49 17.05 -11.46
CA ALA A 31 5.42 18.00 -10.87
C ALA A 31 6.42 17.31 -9.91
N SER A 32 5.94 16.33 -9.13
CA SER A 32 6.78 15.57 -8.19
C SER A 32 7.64 14.50 -8.87
N MET A 33 7.18 13.91 -9.98
CA MET A 33 7.90 12.88 -10.73
C MET A 33 7.94 13.20 -12.24
N PRO A 34 8.76 14.19 -12.66
CA PRO A 34 8.77 14.67 -14.04
C PRO A 34 9.31 13.64 -15.06
N THR A 35 10.14 12.70 -14.61
CA THR A 35 10.70 11.64 -15.44
C THR A 35 9.81 10.39 -15.51
N TYR A 36 8.69 10.38 -14.80
CA TYR A 36 7.77 9.24 -14.77
C TYR A 36 6.86 9.25 -16.00
N THR A 37 6.90 8.18 -16.78
CA THR A 37 6.05 8.03 -17.97
C THR A 37 4.65 7.58 -17.56
N LEU A 38 3.70 8.52 -17.59
CA LEU A 38 2.27 8.21 -17.45
C LEU A 38 1.70 7.72 -18.78
N ASP A 39 0.87 6.68 -18.74
CA ASP A 39 0.10 6.23 -19.90
C ASP A 39 -1.07 7.20 -20.17
N PRO A 40 -1.04 7.99 -21.26
CA PRO A 40 -2.07 8.98 -21.54
C PRO A 40 -3.45 8.34 -21.74
N SER A 41 -3.49 7.10 -22.25
CA SER A 41 -4.73 6.36 -22.50
C SER A 41 -5.46 5.93 -21.22
N LYS A 42 -4.78 6.00 -20.07
CA LYS A 42 -5.30 5.62 -18.75
C LYS A 42 -5.32 6.77 -17.76
N THR A 43 -5.33 8.01 -18.27
CA THR A 43 -5.43 9.18 -17.39
C THR A 43 -6.81 9.21 -16.72
N TYR A 44 -6.82 9.00 -15.42
CA TYR A 44 -8.05 8.96 -14.62
C TYR A 44 -8.64 10.36 -14.48
N LYS A 45 -9.88 10.52 -14.96
CA LYS A 45 -10.70 11.70 -14.71
C LYS A 45 -11.52 11.45 -13.45
N LYS A 46 -11.58 12.41 -12.54
CA LYS A 46 -12.50 12.39 -11.40
C LYS A 46 -13.94 12.22 -11.92
N LEU A 47 -14.59 11.16 -11.47
CA LEU A 47 -16.02 10.93 -11.70
C LEU A 47 -16.81 11.64 -10.59
N PRO A 48 -18.00 12.19 -10.91
CA PRO A 48 -18.86 12.76 -9.88
C PRO A 48 -19.40 11.65 -8.98
N PHE A 49 -19.60 11.94 -7.69
CA PHE A 49 -19.94 10.93 -6.69
C PHE A 49 -21.24 10.18 -7.00
N ASN A 50 -22.22 10.86 -7.60
CA ASN A 50 -23.50 10.28 -8.00
C ASN A 50 -23.37 9.18 -9.08
N GLU A 51 -22.29 9.15 -9.87
CA GLU A 51 -22.04 8.09 -10.84
C GLU A 51 -21.47 6.83 -10.20
N ILE A 52 -20.77 6.95 -9.06
CA ILE A 52 -20.09 5.83 -8.39
C ILE A 52 -20.84 5.29 -7.16
N VAL A 53 -21.77 6.07 -6.59
CA VAL A 53 -22.48 5.71 -5.36
C VAL A 53 -23.25 4.39 -5.50
N GLY A 54 -23.85 4.12 -6.66
CA GLY A 54 -24.57 2.87 -6.91
C GLY A 54 -23.65 1.66 -6.81
N GLU A 55 -22.47 1.74 -7.43
CA GLU A 55 -21.46 0.68 -7.37
C GLU A 55 -20.92 0.48 -5.95
N PHE A 56 -20.65 1.59 -5.24
CA PHE A 56 -20.23 1.53 -3.86
C PHE A 56 -21.25 0.82 -2.97
N LEU A 57 -22.54 1.14 -3.14
CA LEU A 57 -23.61 0.50 -2.40
C LEU A 57 -23.63 -1.01 -2.69
N GLU A 58 -23.57 -1.45 -3.96
CA GLU A 58 -23.49 -2.88 -4.29
C GLU A 58 -22.35 -3.60 -3.56
N ILE A 59 -21.17 -2.97 -3.52
CA ILE A 59 -19.97 -3.52 -2.89
C ILE A 59 -20.17 -3.74 -1.38
N ILE A 60 -20.71 -2.75 -0.66
CA ILE A 60 -20.85 -2.82 0.80
C ILE A 60 -21.97 -3.75 1.26
N HIS A 61 -22.94 -4.07 0.40
CA HIS A 61 -24.00 -5.03 0.75
C HIS A 61 -23.49 -6.46 0.82
N GLN A 62 -22.35 -6.76 0.19
CA GLN A 62 -21.79 -8.10 0.16
C GLN A 62 -20.40 -8.09 0.78
N ILE A 63 -20.34 -8.42 2.08
CA ILE A 63 -19.08 -8.58 2.82
C ILE A 63 -18.98 -10.03 3.31
N SER A 64 -17.94 -10.75 2.90
CA SER A 64 -17.73 -12.14 3.33
C SER A 64 -16.27 -12.39 3.76
N PRO A 65 -16.03 -13.26 4.74
CA PRO A 65 -14.67 -13.69 5.07
C PRO A 65 -14.15 -14.68 4.01
N ILE A 66 -12.91 -14.50 3.58
CA ILE A 66 -12.19 -15.58 2.88
C ILE A 66 -11.56 -16.45 3.96
N SER A 67 -12.12 -17.64 4.16
CA SER A 67 -11.45 -18.66 4.98
C SER A 67 -10.42 -19.40 4.14
N VAL A 68 -9.22 -19.59 4.68
CA VAL A 68 -8.15 -20.43 4.10
C VAL A 68 -8.43 -21.92 4.41
N ASP A 69 -9.70 -22.31 4.37
CA ASP A 69 -10.12 -23.70 4.51
C ASP A 69 -10.18 -24.37 3.15
N ASP A 70 -9.94 -25.68 3.08
CA ASP A 70 -9.85 -26.49 1.83
C ASP A 70 -11.16 -26.53 0.99
N SER A 71 -12.10 -25.64 1.28
CA SER A 71 -13.30 -25.39 0.49
C SER A 71 -12.95 -24.49 -0.70
N ALA A 72 -13.58 -24.72 -1.84
CA ALA A 72 -13.43 -23.84 -3.00
C ALA A 72 -13.81 -22.39 -2.62
N ILE A 73 -12.87 -21.46 -2.74
CA ILE A 73 -13.09 -20.04 -2.45
C ILE A 73 -14.03 -19.49 -3.53
N LEU A 74 -15.17 -18.95 -3.09
CA LEU A 74 -16.13 -18.28 -3.97
C LEU A 74 -15.90 -16.77 -3.90
N TYR A 75 -15.42 -16.20 -5.00
CA TYR A 75 -15.26 -14.76 -5.14
C TYR A 75 -16.55 -14.11 -5.62
N HIS A 76 -16.79 -12.89 -5.18
CA HIS A 76 -17.97 -12.10 -5.56
C HIS A 76 -17.62 -10.62 -5.79
N ASN A 77 -18.57 -9.80 -6.23
CA ASN A 77 -18.33 -8.39 -6.59
C ASN A 77 -18.23 -7.44 -5.37
N GLY A 78 -18.16 -8.00 -4.16
CA GLY A 78 -18.19 -7.25 -2.91
C GLY A 78 -16.85 -7.27 -2.18
N VAL A 79 -16.89 -7.02 -0.87
CA VAL A 79 -15.70 -7.00 -0.02
C VAL A 79 -15.40 -8.37 0.55
N HIS A 80 -14.17 -8.81 0.35
CA HIS A 80 -13.62 -10.02 0.94
C HIS A 80 -12.74 -9.65 2.13
N LEU A 81 -13.11 -10.11 3.31
CA LEU A 81 -12.38 -9.84 4.55
C LEU A 81 -11.32 -10.92 4.75
N CYS A 82 -10.05 -10.49 4.79
CA CYS A 82 -8.91 -11.35 5.08
C CYS A 82 -8.31 -10.93 6.43
N ILE A 83 -8.52 -11.74 7.46
CA ILE A 83 -7.96 -11.51 8.80
C ILE A 83 -6.79 -12.47 9.00
N ASP A 84 -5.57 -11.93 9.05
CA ASP A 84 -4.40 -12.71 9.44
C ASP A 84 -4.38 -12.89 10.96
N ASN A 85 -4.99 -13.98 11.43
CA ASN A 85 -4.85 -14.43 12.81
C ASN A 85 -3.75 -15.49 12.88
N SER A 86 -2.53 -15.05 13.19
CA SER A 86 -1.29 -15.83 13.23
C SER A 86 -1.28 -17.08 14.15
N GLN A 87 -2.39 -17.39 14.82
CA GLN A 87 -2.55 -18.59 15.67
C GLN A 87 -2.93 -19.85 14.88
N ASN A 88 -3.44 -19.73 13.65
CA ASN A 88 -3.89 -20.87 12.83
C ASN A 88 -3.09 -21.01 11.52
N ASN A 89 -1.77 -21.09 11.62
CA ASN A 89 -0.92 -21.22 10.43
C ASN A 89 -1.09 -22.60 9.77
N LYS A 90 -1.85 -22.66 8.66
CA LYS A 90 -1.74 -23.77 7.71
C LYS A 90 -0.48 -23.60 6.88
N ILE A 91 0.23 -24.69 6.70
CA ILE A 91 1.50 -24.80 5.99
C ILE A 91 1.23 -25.66 4.76
N ASN A 92 1.54 -25.19 3.56
CA ASN A 92 1.43 -26.02 2.34
C ASN A 92 2.56 -27.06 2.28
N GLU A 93 2.46 -28.05 1.39
CA GLU A 93 3.46 -29.13 1.19
C GLU A 93 4.90 -28.61 0.98
N ASN A 94 5.05 -27.36 0.51
CA ASN A 94 6.33 -26.68 0.30
C ASN A 94 6.79 -25.82 1.49
N ASN A 95 6.18 -25.95 2.66
CA ASN A 95 6.44 -25.12 3.84
C ASN A 95 6.14 -23.61 3.69
N GLU A 96 5.38 -23.23 2.66
CA GLU A 96 4.96 -21.85 2.42
C GLU A 96 3.61 -21.53 3.09
N TYR A 97 3.53 -20.37 3.73
CA TYR A 97 2.30 -19.87 4.34
C TYR A 97 1.46 -19.13 3.29
N PHE A 98 0.36 -19.72 2.81
CA PHE A 98 -0.64 -18.98 2.02
C PHE A 98 -1.43 -18.04 2.93
N ARG A 99 -0.94 -16.80 3.05
CA ARG A 99 -1.55 -15.77 3.92
C ARG A 99 -2.66 -14.99 3.23
N LEU A 100 -2.62 -14.92 1.90
CA LEU A 100 -3.63 -14.31 1.05
C LEU A 100 -3.78 -15.18 -0.19
N ILE A 101 -5.01 -15.45 -0.60
CA ILE A 101 -5.32 -16.18 -1.82
C ILE A 101 -6.10 -15.22 -2.72
N TYR A 102 -5.56 -14.99 -3.91
CA TYR A 102 -6.19 -14.19 -4.96
C TYR A 102 -6.85 -15.13 -5.98
N PRO A 103 -7.90 -14.68 -6.69
CA PRO A 103 -8.45 -15.41 -7.83
C PRO A 103 -7.38 -15.57 -8.91
N ASP A 104 -7.36 -16.73 -9.56
CA ASP A 104 -6.55 -16.91 -10.76
C ASP A 104 -7.15 -16.15 -11.95
N ASN A 105 -6.39 -16.02 -13.04
CA ASN A 105 -6.85 -15.29 -14.24
C ASN A 105 -8.18 -15.85 -14.79
N LYS A 106 -8.38 -17.17 -14.71
CA LYS A 106 -9.63 -17.79 -15.18
C LYS A 106 -10.83 -17.36 -14.34
N THR A 107 -10.67 -17.31 -13.02
CA THR A 107 -11.71 -16.84 -12.12
C THR A 107 -11.95 -15.35 -12.31
N LEU A 108 -10.90 -14.54 -12.49
CA LEU A 108 -11.02 -13.12 -12.80
C LEU A 108 -11.81 -12.87 -14.09
N ASP A 109 -11.62 -13.67 -15.13
CA ASP A 109 -12.35 -13.55 -16.40
C ASP A 109 -13.86 -13.85 -16.26
N THR A 110 -14.26 -14.59 -15.22
CA THR A 110 -15.69 -14.85 -14.92
C THR A 110 -16.35 -13.76 -14.10
N LEU A 111 -15.56 -12.89 -13.46
CA LEU A 111 -16.07 -11.80 -12.65
C LEU A 111 -16.30 -10.58 -13.52
N GLU A 112 -17.45 -9.93 -13.33
CA GLU A 112 -17.74 -8.66 -14.01
C GLU A 112 -16.86 -7.52 -13.50
N LYS A 113 -16.48 -7.58 -12.20
CA LYS A 113 -15.70 -6.56 -11.51
C LYS A 113 -14.53 -7.18 -10.77
N ALA A 114 -13.46 -6.39 -10.58
CA ALA A 114 -12.33 -6.82 -9.78
C ALA A 114 -12.75 -6.99 -8.30
N PRO A 115 -12.42 -8.12 -7.65
CA PRO A 115 -12.81 -8.35 -6.26
C PRO A 115 -12.05 -7.43 -5.31
N ILE A 116 -12.73 -6.96 -4.27
CA ILE A 116 -12.16 -6.06 -3.28
C ILE A 116 -11.74 -6.86 -2.05
N PHE A 117 -10.55 -6.60 -1.54
CA PHE A 117 -10.01 -7.26 -0.36
C PHE A 117 -9.77 -6.24 0.76
N LEU A 118 -10.37 -6.48 1.92
CA LEU A 118 -10.06 -5.79 3.15
C LEU A 118 -9.15 -6.67 4.00
N ILE A 119 -7.88 -6.31 4.06
CA ILE A 119 -6.85 -7.11 4.73
C ILE A 119 -6.53 -6.48 6.09
N VAL A 120 -6.71 -7.25 7.16
CA VAL A 120 -6.36 -6.84 8.53
C VAL A 120 -5.21 -7.71 9.02
N GLY A 121 -4.05 -7.08 9.21
CA GLY A 121 -2.78 -7.76 9.40
C GLY A 121 -2.03 -7.46 10.70
N GLY A 122 -1.46 -8.53 11.27
CA GLY A 122 -0.54 -8.50 12.41
C GLY A 122 0.94 -8.32 12.04
N SER A 123 1.83 -8.55 13.00
CA SER A 123 3.29 -8.46 12.79
C SER A 123 3.79 -9.49 11.78
N THR A 124 3.03 -10.56 11.62
CA THR A 124 3.25 -11.65 10.68
C THR A 124 3.14 -11.22 9.21
N MET A 125 2.24 -10.30 8.84
CA MET A 125 2.12 -9.81 7.46
C MET A 125 3.28 -8.89 7.01
N SER A 126 4.19 -8.52 7.93
CA SER A 126 5.23 -7.52 7.69
C SER A 126 6.42 -8.00 6.86
N ARG A 127 6.57 -9.31 6.58
CA ARG A 127 7.72 -9.85 5.82
C ARG A 127 7.30 -10.81 4.69
N GLY A 128 7.94 -10.66 3.53
CA GLY A 128 7.85 -11.60 2.40
C GLY A 128 6.53 -11.67 1.63
N LEU A 129 5.58 -10.74 1.86
CA LEU A 129 4.27 -10.76 1.20
C LEU A 129 4.09 -9.54 0.30
N THR A 130 3.80 -9.79 -0.97
CA THR A 130 3.35 -8.77 -1.93
C THR A 130 1.84 -8.67 -1.85
N ILE A 131 1.31 -7.46 -1.64
CA ILE A 131 -0.13 -7.18 -1.70
C ILE A 131 -0.40 -6.57 -3.08
N GLU A 132 -0.94 -7.39 -3.97
CA GLU A 132 -1.35 -6.98 -5.30
C GLU A 132 -2.57 -6.05 -5.21
N GLY A 133 -2.61 -5.03 -6.05
CA GLY A 133 -3.73 -4.07 -6.04
C GLY A 133 -3.85 -3.21 -4.77
N LEU A 134 -2.83 -3.15 -3.90
CA LEU A 134 -2.87 -2.30 -2.70
C LEU A 134 -3.06 -0.82 -3.07
N ILE A 135 -4.24 -0.28 -2.76
CA ILE A 135 -4.63 1.12 -2.98
C ILE A 135 -4.76 1.91 -1.68
N THR A 136 -5.19 1.31 -0.57
CA THR A 136 -5.40 2.03 0.69
C THR A 136 -4.67 1.31 1.82
N THR A 137 -3.87 2.04 2.59
CA THR A 137 -3.17 1.50 3.74
C THR A 137 -3.43 2.33 4.99
N TYR A 138 -3.90 1.69 6.05
CA TYR A 138 -3.91 2.25 7.40
C TYR A 138 -2.77 1.65 8.21
N PHE A 139 -1.81 2.49 8.60
CA PHE A 139 -0.60 2.04 9.28
C PHE A 139 -0.36 2.81 10.57
N SER A 140 -0.60 2.12 11.69
CA SER A 140 -0.46 2.67 13.05
C SER A 140 0.77 2.16 13.80
N ARG A 141 1.60 1.33 13.16
CA ARG A 141 2.80 0.78 13.80
C ARG A 141 3.88 1.82 13.93
N ASN A 142 4.66 1.68 15.00
CA ASN A 142 5.81 2.52 15.27
C ASN A 142 6.99 1.61 15.63
N THR A 143 8.09 1.78 14.91
CA THR A 143 9.37 1.10 15.17
C THR A 143 10.49 2.14 15.08
N GLY A 144 11.51 1.98 15.93
CA GLY A 144 12.71 2.81 15.91
C GLY A 144 13.77 2.34 14.92
N VAL A 145 13.47 1.38 14.05
CA VAL A 145 14.43 0.78 13.12
C VAL A 145 14.07 1.11 11.68
N ALA A 146 14.99 1.75 10.96
CA ALA A 146 14.81 2.22 9.58
C ALA A 146 14.48 1.09 8.61
N ASP A 147 15.31 0.05 8.60
CA ASP A 147 15.12 -1.12 7.74
C ASP A 147 13.75 -1.79 7.97
N THR A 148 13.34 -1.92 9.24
CA THR A 148 12.02 -2.48 9.58
C THR A 148 10.88 -1.59 9.08
N LEU A 149 10.98 -0.27 9.19
CA LEU A 149 9.98 0.65 8.64
C LEU A 149 9.90 0.54 7.12
N MET A 150 11.04 0.49 6.43
CA MET A 150 11.09 0.33 4.98
C MET A 150 10.44 -0.99 4.54
N GLN A 151 10.77 -2.10 5.21
CA GLN A 151 10.15 -3.41 4.94
C GLN A 151 8.64 -3.41 5.19
N MET A 152 8.17 -2.68 6.21
CA MET A 152 6.76 -2.57 6.54
C MET A 152 5.96 -1.70 5.56
N GLY A 153 6.62 -0.78 4.85
CA GLY A 153 6.00 0.10 3.86
C GLY A 153 5.60 -0.62 2.57
N ARG A 154 4.53 -1.42 2.61
CA ARG A 154 4.06 -2.20 1.44
C ARG A 154 3.54 -1.35 0.29
N TRP A 155 3.21 -0.09 0.54
CA TRP A 155 2.81 0.86 -0.49
C TRP A 155 3.98 1.34 -1.34
N PHE A 156 5.23 1.14 -0.91
CA PHE A 156 6.39 1.39 -1.77
C PHE A 156 6.39 0.46 -2.98
N GLY A 157 7.02 0.94 -4.06
CA GLY A 157 7.13 0.21 -5.31
C GLY A 157 6.33 0.82 -6.44
N TYR A 158 6.63 0.36 -7.66
CA TYR A 158 6.01 0.83 -8.88
C TYR A 158 4.64 0.19 -9.05
N ARG A 159 3.60 1.01 -9.24
CA ARG A 159 2.20 0.56 -9.40
C ARG A 159 1.64 1.11 -10.71
N PRO A 160 2.03 0.50 -11.84
CA PRO A 160 1.62 1.01 -13.14
C PRO A 160 0.10 1.00 -13.20
N ARG A 161 -0.48 2.01 -13.84
CA ARG A 161 -1.92 2.16 -14.06
C ARG A 161 -2.72 2.55 -12.83
N ILE A 162 -2.14 2.61 -11.63
CA ILE A 162 -2.90 3.06 -10.45
C ILE A 162 -2.15 4.12 -9.64
N GLU A 163 -1.30 4.91 -10.29
CA GLU A 163 -0.34 5.83 -9.66
C GLU A 163 -1.01 6.87 -8.74
N LEU A 164 -2.23 7.28 -9.08
CA LEU A 164 -2.99 8.30 -8.34
C LEU A 164 -3.88 7.73 -7.24
N PHE A 165 -4.06 6.41 -7.15
CA PHE A 165 -4.98 5.78 -6.20
C PHE A 165 -4.40 5.51 -4.80
N PRO A 166 -3.09 5.21 -4.62
CA PRO A 166 -2.52 4.99 -3.30
C PRO A 166 -2.91 6.07 -2.28
N ARG A 167 -3.50 5.66 -1.17
CA ARG A 167 -3.80 6.48 0.01
C ARG A 167 -3.20 5.81 1.24
N ILE A 168 -2.40 6.57 1.98
CA ILE A 168 -1.67 6.07 3.14
C ILE A 168 -2.05 6.91 4.35
N TRP A 169 -2.63 6.25 5.34
CA TRP A 169 -3.05 6.84 6.59
C TRP A 169 -2.05 6.46 7.67
N LEU A 170 -1.34 7.45 8.19
CA LEU A 170 -0.26 7.29 9.14
C LEU A 170 -0.52 8.13 10.39
N THR A 171 -0.02 7.65 11.53
CA THR A 171 0.10 8.51 12.72
C THR A 171 1.10 9.64 12.46
N SER A 172 0.99 10.75 13.18
CA SER A 172 1.92 11.89 13.04
C SER A 172 3.38 11.49 13.26
N LYS A 173 3.64 10.46 14.08
CA LYS A 173 4.97 9.88 14.25
C LYS A 173 5.40 9.11 13.00
N GLY A 174 4.55 8.24 12.47
CA GLY A 174 4.82 7.49 11.24
C GLY A 174 5.14 8.42 10.06
N ILE A 175 4.40 9.52 9.90
CA ILE A 175 4.68 10.54 8.88
C ILE A 175 6.12 11.06 9.00
N ARG A 176 6.52 11.50 10.19
CA ARG A 176 7.89 12.02 10.42
C ARG A 176 8.96 10.97 10.13
N GLN A 177 8.71 9.71 10.49
CA GLN A 177 9.65 8.62 10.26
C GLN A 177 9.80 8.31 8.76
N PHE A 178 8.70 8.23 8.01
CA PHE A 178 8.76 7.98 6.56
C PHE A 178 9.31 9.17 5.78
N GLN A 179 9.02 10.41 6.18
CA GLN A 179 9.64 11.60 5.60
C GLN A 179 11.16 11.56 5.77
N PHE A 180 11.63 11.22 6.98
CA PHE A 180 13.06 11.08 7.24
C PHE A 180 13.70 9.99 6.39
N LEU A 181 13.06 8.81 6.28
CA LEU A 181 13.56 7.73 5.42
C LEU A 181 13.62 8.14 3.94
N ALA A 182 12.62 8.86 3.45
CA ALA A 182 12.60 9.37 2.08
C ALA A 182 13.73 10.39 1.84
N THR A 183 14.00 11.29 2.80
CA THR A 183 15.15 12.21 2.72
C THR A 183 16.46 11.45 2.68
N LEU A 184 16.65 10.46 3.58
CA LEU A 184 17.87 9.64 3.60
C LEU A 184 18.10 8.90 2.27
N ASP A 185 17.05 8.29 1.70
CA ASP A 185 17.14 7.61 0.40
C ASP A 185 17.49 8.58 -0.73
N MET A 186 16.88 9.77 -0.73
CA MET A 186 17.17 10.81 -1.72
C MET A 186 18.62 11.32 -1.63
N ASP A 187 19.11 11.58 -0.42
CA ASP A 187 20.49 12.02 -0.18
C ASP A 187 21.50 10.96 -0.66
N LEU A 188 21.25 9.69 -0.35
CA LEU A 188 22.07 8.57 -0.80
C LEU A 188 22.09 8.49 -2.34
N ARG A 189 20.94 8.60 -3.01
CA ARG A 189 20.86 8.60 -4.48
C ARG A 189 21.62 9.76 -5.09
N ASN A 190 21.48 10.96 -4.53
CA ASN A 190 22.19 12.14 -5.02
C ASN A 190 23.70 11.97 -4.89
N GLU A 191 24.19 11.41 -3.77
CA GLU A 191 25.60 11.12 -3.59
C GLU A 191 26.12 10.13 -4.64
N LEU A 192 25.38 9.04 -4.89
CA LEU A 192 25.74 8.07 -5.93
C LEU A 192 25.80 8.71 -7.33
N ILE A 193 24.85 9.60 -7.64
CA ILE A 193 24.85 10.34 -8.92
C ILE A 193 26.07 11.25 -9.03
N GLU A 194 26.44 11.96 -7.96
CA GLU A 194 27.63 12.82 -7.97
C GLU A 194 28.93 12.01 -8.07
N MET A 195 29.02 10.87 -7.39
CA MET A 195 30.15 9.95 -7.55
C MET A 195 30.26 9.41 -8.97
N ALA A 196 29.12 9.08 -9.61
CA ALA A 196 29.09 8.64 -11.00
C ALA A 196 29.61 9.72 -11.97
N LYS A 197 29.26 10.99 -11.73
CA LYS A 197 29.76 12.12 -12.53
C LYS A 197 31.27 12.34 -12.39
N GLN A 198 31.82 11.98 -11.24
CA GLN A 198 33.25 12.14 -10.90
C GLN A 198 34.11 10.92 -11.28
N ASP A 199 33.52 9.90 -11.94
CA ASP A 199 34.17 8.64 -12.33
C ASP A 199 34.90 7.96 -11.16
N ILE A 200 34.30 8.05 -9.97
CA ILE A 200 34.87 7.46 -8.75
C ILE A 200 34.63 5.96 -8.74
N ASP A 201 35.72 5.21 -8.53
CA ASP A 201 35.67 3.76 -8.32
C ASP A 201 34.97 3.42 -7.00
N TYR A 202 33.72 2.95 -7.08
CA TYR A 202 32.89 2.58 -5.94
C TYR A 202 33.51 1.51 -5.03
N SER A 203 34.42 0.67 -5.54
CA SER A 203 35.11 -0.33 -4.71
C SER A 203 36.06 0.30 -3.69
N LYS A 204 36.43 1.58 -3.89
CA LYS A 204 37.35 2.34 -3.05
C LYS A 204 36.64 3.29 -2.08
N VAL A 205 35.32 3.44 -2.19
CA VAL A 205 34.53 4.33 -1.34
C VAL A 205 33.52 3.51 -0.56
N GLY A 206 33.73 3.41 0.76
CA GLY A 206 32.78 2.77 1.66
C GLY A 206 31.51 3.60 1.83
N PRO A 207 30.39 2.98 2.28
CA PRO A 207 29.15 3.70 2.52
C PRO A 207 29.34 4.75 3.62
N LYS A 208 28.94 5.99 3.35
CA LYS A 208 28.91 7.03 4.39
C LYS A 208 27.74 6.78 5.32
N LEU A 209 28.04 6.61 6.61
CA LEU A 209 27.02 6.49 7.64
C LEU A 209 26.56 7.88 8.07
N LEU A 210 25.30 8.19 7.81
CA LEU A 210 24.67 9.42 8.29
C LEU A 210 24.38 9.32 9.80
N ALA A 211 25.34 9.76 10.61
CA ALA A 211 25.16 9.94 12.05
C ALA A 211 24.65 11.37 12.34
N THR A 212 23.35 11.62 12.14
CA THR A 212 22.78 12.95 12.36
C THR A 212 22.14 13.04 13.77
N PRO A 213 22.55 13.97 14.65
CA PRO A 213 21.98 14.10 16.00
C PRO A 213 20.53 14.60 16.02
N LYS A 214 19.98 15.09 14.90
CA LYS A 214 18.56 15.45 14.76
C LYS A 214 17.61 14.25 14.86
N TYR A 215 18.11 13.02 14.69
CA TYR A 215 17.28 11.83 14.50
C TYR A 215 17.71 10.65 15.38
N THR A 216 18.03 10.92 16.66
CA THR A 216 18.46 9.94 17.68
C THR A 216 17.47 8.78 17.91
N TYR A 217 16.25 8.86 17.35
CA TYR A 217 15.18 7.88 17.55
C TYR A 217 15.11 6.79 16.47
N LEU A 218 16.00 6.80 15.46
CA LEU A 218 15.94 5.89 14.32
C LEU A 218 17.30 5.24 14.06
N THR A 219 17.42 3.97 14.45
CA THR A 219 18.60 3.14 14.21
C THR A 219 18.49 2.49 12.82
N LEU A 220 19.59 2.44 12.06
CA LEU A 220 19.58 1.90 10.69
C LEU A 220 19.19 0.41 10.65
N THR A 221 19.80 -0.38 11.52
CA THR A 221 19.58 -1.83 11.62
C THR A 221 19.61 -2.22 13.09
N LEU A 222 18.92 -3.30 13.46
CA LEU A 222 19.03 -3.86 14.80
C LEU A 222 20.49 -4.30 15.05
N GLU A 223 21.07 -3.94 16.20
CA GLU A 223 22.34 -4.50 16.63
C GLU A 223 22.17 -6.01 16.80
N THR A 224 22.86 -6.80 15.97
CA THR A 224 23.03 -8.23 16.18
C THR A 224 23.90 -8.42 17.42
N LYS A 225 23.29 -8.87 18.52
CA LYS A 225 24.02 -9.40 19.68
C LYS A 225 24.71 -10.71 19.35
#